data_AF-A0A5C7J5P0-F1
#
_entry.id   AF-A0A5C7J5P0-F1
#
_cell.length_a   1.000
_cell.length_b   1.000
_cell.length_c   1.000
_cell.angle_alpha   90.00
_cell.angle_beta   90.00
_cell.angle_gamma   90.00
#
_symmetry.space_group_name_H-M   'P 1'
#
loop_
_entity.id
_entity.type
_entity.pdbx_description
1 polymer ?
#
loop_
_entity_poly.entity_id
_entity_poly.type
_entity_poly.pdbx_seq_one_letter_code
_entity_poly.pdbx_strand_id
1 'polypeptide(L)'
;MPRHLVTTDSFYPRAYIAGNYYDCGIDGTTRSTIAGVATRLVVMPFVPVIDFSIDRIAIDCTTAVASAQARACIYDSDTTNSLPNTRLYDTAEFDCSTPGVKEETIGTPFAFEAGHLYWIGVHNSSTATLRGIAIASCPAIGVIGTASGAVYTGYRRDVAFGTDSPDPFGTPTLLNAVIPQVKFRVA
;
A
#
# COMPACT_ATOMS: atom_id res chain seq x y z
N MET A 1 -22.92 -13.90 -33.92
CA MET A 1 -23.81 -13.53 -32.79
C MET A 1 -23.02 -12.63 -31.86
N PRO A 2 -23.46 -11.39 -31.57
CA PRO A 2 -22.72 -10.53 -30.66
C PRO A 2 -22.92 -11.02 -29.22
N ARG A 3 -21.80 -11.27 -28.54
CA ARG A 3 -21.71 -11.66 -27.14
C ARG A 3 -22.14 -10.48 -26.28
N HIS A 4 -23.29 -10.61 -25.61
CA HIS A 4 -23.71 -9.71 -24.55
C HIS A 4 -22.71 -9.87 -23.39
N LEU A 5 -21.72 -8.97 -23.31
CA LEU A 5 -20.94 -8.78 -22.10
C LEU A 5 -21.88 -8.15 -21.08
N VAL A 6 -22.24 -8.93 -20.06
CA VAL A 6 -22.93 -8.44 -18.88
C VAL A 6 -22.00 -7.43 -18.20
N THR A 7 -22.32 -6.15 -18.36
CA THR A 7 -21.72 -5.04 -17.61
C THR A 7 -22.32 -5.04 -16.21
N THR A 8 -21.64 -5.66 -15.24
CA THR A 8 -21.70 -5.32 -13.79
C THR A 8 -20.78 -6.17 -12.89
N ASP A 9 -20.12 -7.23 -13.36
CA ASP A 9 -19.24 -8.02 -12.49
C ASP A 9 -17.82 -7.42 -12.40
N SER A 10 -17.67 -6.42 -11.54
CA SER A 10 -16.35 -6.03 -11.04
C SER A 10 -15.87 -7.09 -10.04
N PHE A 11 -14.66 -7.60 -10.28
CA PHE A 11 -14.01 -8.61 -9.45
C PHE A 11 -13.89 -8.13 -7.99
N TYR A 12 -14.45 -8.92 -7.06
CA TYR A 12 -14.52 -8.70 -5.61
C TYR A 12 -15.46 -7.55 -5.16
N PRO A 13 -16.75 -7.81 -4.86
CA PRO A 13 -17.63 -6.78 -4.29
C PRO A 13 -17.13 -6.40 -2.88
N ARG A 14 -16.44 -5.27 -2.78
CA ARG A 14 -16.00 -4.69 -1.51
C ARG A 14 -16.90 -3.52 -1.16
N ALA A 15 -17.75 -3.70 -0.14
CA ALA A 15 -18.54 -2.61 0.40
C ALA A 15 -17.67 -1.77 1.36
N TYR A 16 -17.57 -0.47 1.09
CA TYR A 16 -16.93 0.50 1.97
C TYR A 16 -17.99 1.15 2.86
N ILE A 17 -17.86 0.98 4.17
CA ILE A 17 -18.77 1.51 5.18
C ILE A 17 -18.01 2.56 5.98
N ALA A 18 -18.59 3.75 6.11
CA ALA A 18 -18.03 4.84 6.90
C ALA A 18 -17.65 4.38 8.32
N GLY A 19 -16.49 4.81 8.80
CA GLY A 19 -15.93 4.45 10.11
C GLY A 19 -15.18 3.10 10.13
N ASN A 20 -15.32 2.24 9.12
CA ASN A 20 -14.57 0.99 9.05
C ASN A 20 -13.19 1.19 8.39
N TYR A 21 -12.25 0.33 8.78
CA TYR A 21 -10.90 0.28 8.21
C TYR A 21 -10.78 -0.79 7.15
N TYR A 22 -10.12 -0.44 6.06
CA TYR A 22 -9.84 -1.30 4.93
C TYR A 22 -8.35 -1.24 4.60
N ASP A 23 -7.86 -2.19 3.82
CA ASP A 23 -6.47 -2.26 3.37
C ASP A 23 -6.40 -2.82 1.95
N CYS A 24 -5.19 -2.99 1.43
CA CYS A 24 -4.99 -3.46 0.06
C CYS A 24 -4.97 -5.00 -0.09
N GLY A 25 -5.20 -5.76 0.98
CA GLY A 25 -5.26 -7.22 0.92
C GLY A 25 -6.49 -7.70 0.14
N ILE A 26 -6.33 -8.79 -0.61
CA ILE A 26 -7.38 -9.33 -1.49
C ILE A 26 -8.16 -10.50 -0.88
N ASP A 27 -7.69 -11.06 0.24
CA ASP A 27 -8.32 -12.16 0.94
C ASP A 27 -8.29 -11.98 2.47
N GLY A 28 -8.94 -12.91 3.17
CA GLY A 28 -9.06 -12.93 4.63
C GLY A 28 -8.09 -13.88 5.34
N THR A 29 -6.96 -14.24 4.73
CA THR A 29 -6.01 -15.18 5.39
C THR A 29 -5.21 -14.49 6.50
N THR A 30 -4.39 -15.29 7.21
CA THR A 30 -3.61 -14.85 8.37
C THR A 30 -2.66 -13.70 8.02
N ARG A 31 -2.69 -12.65 8.84
CA ARG A 31 -1.76 -11.52 8.74
C ARG A 31 -0.32 -11.95 8.99
N SER A 32 0.62 -11.27 8.33
CA SER A 32 2.05 -11.46 8.54
C SER A 32 2.67 -10.27 9.27
N THR A 33 3.98 -10.28 9.39
CA THR A 33 4.79 -9.15 9.89
C THR A 33 6.02 -9.00 9.03
N ILE A 34 6.50 -7.77 8.86
CA ILE A 34 7.73 -7.49 8.12
C ILE A 34 8.56 -6.44 8.86
N ALA A 35 9.85 -6.73 9.03
CA ALA A 35 10.81 -5.75 9.52
C ALA A 35 11.04 -4.67 8.47
N GLY A 36 10.94 -3.40 8.87
CA GLY A 36 11.33 -2.27 8.04
C GLY A 36 12.81 -2.34 7.63
N VAL A 37 13.16 -1.52 6.64
CA VAL A 37 14.56 -1.29 6.27
C VAL A 37 14.74 0.20 6.07
N ALA A 38 15.80 0.76 6.66
CA ALA A 38 16.03 2.21 6.80
C ALA A 38 16.06 3.02 5.50
N THR A 39 16.19 2.34 4.38
CA THR A 39 16.27 2.96 3.06
C THR A 39 15.17 2.43 2.14
N ARG A 40 14.08 1.88 2.68
CA ARG A 40 13.14 1.10 1.86
C ARG A 40 11.77 1.74 1.88
N LEU A 41 11.34 2.19 0.71
CA LEU A 41 9.95 2.42 0.38
C LEU A 41 9.42 1.18 -0.35
N VAL A 42 8.28 0.66 0.10
CA VAL A 42 7.58 -0.46 -0.53
C VAL A 42 6.14 -0.06 -0.81
N VAL A 43 5.66 -0.31 -2.02
CA VAL A 43 4.28 -0.06 -2.45
C VAL A 43 3.67 -1.31 -3.10
N MET A 44 2.36 -1.45 -2.99
CA MET A 44 1.55 -2.47 -3.67
C MET A 44 0.37 -1.82 -4.41
N PRO A 45 -0.13 -2.45 -5.48
CA PRO A 45 -1.24 -1.88 -6.24
C PRO A 45 -2.55 -1.96 -5.44
N PHE A 46 -3.40 -0.97 -5.65
CA PHE A 46 -4.75 -0.91 -5.11
C PHE A 46 -5.68 -0.27 -6.13
N VAL A 47 -6.78 -0.95 -6.46
CA VAL A 47 -7.80 -0.47 -7.38
C VAL A 47 -9.14 -0.44 -6.63
N PRO A 48 -9.67 0.74 -6.28
CA PRO A 48 -11.01 0.90 -5.72
C PRO A 48 -12.08 0.34 -6.66
N VAL A 49 -13.08 -0.34 -6.12
CA VAL A 49 -14.22 -0.84 -6.91
C VAL A 49 -15.39 0.16 -6.96
N ILE A 50 -15.40 1.13 -6.05
CA ILE A 50 -16.34 2.26 -6.00
C ILE A 50 -15.57 3.51 -5.55
N ASP A 51 -16.14 4.68 -5.81
CA ASP A 51 -15.61 5.93 -5.27
C ASP A 51 -15.81 5.95 -3.75
N PHE A 52 -14.78 6.34 -3.01
CA PHE A 52 -14.90 6.58 -1.58
C PHE A 52 -13.82 7.54 -1.09
N SER A 53 -14.08 8.19 0.04
CA SER A 53 -13.09 9.04 0.70
C SER A 53 -12.60 8.42 2.00
N ILE A 54 -11.38 8.76 2.39
CA ILE A 54 -10.80 8.34 3.67
C ILE A 54 -10.44 9.54 4.53
N ASP A 55 -10.57 9.38 5.85
CA ASP A 55 -10.26 10.43 6.84
C ASP A 55 -9.20 10.00 7.87
N ARG A 56 -8.75 8.74 7.81
CA ARG A 56 -7.63 8.21 8.59
C ARG A 56 -6.77 7.28 7.75
N ILE A 57 -5.46 7.33 7.98
CA ILE A 57 -4.49 6.33 7.53
C ILE A 57 -3.70 5.82 8.73
N ALA A 58 -3.47 4.51 8.79
CA ALA A 58 -2.78 3.88 9.89
C ALA A 58 -1.85 2.74 9.47
N ILE A 59 -0.82 2.52 10.29
CA ILE A 59 0.02 1.32 10.29
C ILE A 59 -0.03 0.68 11.68
N ASP A 60 0.35 -0.59 11.80
CA ASP A 60 0.44 -1.29 13.08
C ASP A 60 1.89 -1.73 13.33
N CYS A 61 2.56 -1.11 14.30
CA CYS A 61 3.91 -1.46 14.71
C CYS A 61 3.86 -2.63 15.70
N THR A 62 4.40 -3.78 15.32
CA THR A 62 4.36 -5.00 16.13
C THR A 62 5.63 -5.22 16.93
N THR A 63 6.74 -4.60 16.52
CA THR A 63 8.00 -4.60 17.25
C THR A 63 8.65 -3.24 17.09
N ALA A 64 8.76 -2.52 18.20
CA ALA A 64 9.33 -1.19 18.24
C ALA A 64 10.86 -1.21 18.12
N VAL A 65 11.40 -0.12 17.57
CA VAL A 65 12.83 0.17 17.55
C VAL A 65 13.01 1.63 17.95
N ALA A 66 13.96 1.91 18.84
CA ALA A 66 14.22 3.28 19.30
C ALA A 66 14.51 4.21 18.13
N SER A 67 13.88 5.39 18.13
CA SER A 67 13.99 6.40 17.07
C SER A 67 13.56 5.93 15.67
N ALA A 68 12.91 4.76 15.55
CA ALA A 68 12.38 4.32 14.27
C ALA A 68 11.12 5.11 13.91
N GLN A 69 11.04 5.47 12.64
CA GLN A 69 9.95 6.22 12.05
C GLN A 69 9.47 5.51 10.80
N ALA A 70 8.20 5.72 10.48
CA ALA A 70 7.61 5.26 9.23
C ALA A 70 6.62 6.30 8.70
N ARG A 71 6.35 6.26 7.40
CA ARG A 71 5.30 7.04 6.75
C ARG A 71 4.48 6.14 5.84
N ALA A 72 3.17 6.32 5.83
CA ALA A 72 2.32 5.70 4.83
C ALA A 72 2.13 6.68 3.67
N CYS A 73 2.10 6.15 2.45
CA CYS A 73 2.06 6.95 1.23
C CYS A 73 1.09 6.36 0.21
N ILE A 74 0.55 7.25 -0.63
CA ILE A 74 -0.29 6.91 -1.79
C ILE A 74 0.34 7.58 -3.00
N TYR A 75 0.62 6.77 -4.02
CA TYR A 75 1.13 7.21 -5.31
C TYR A 75 0.12 6.96 -6.41
N ASP A 76 0.14 7.83 -7.40
CA ASP A 76 -0.50 7.62 -8.69
C ASP A 76 0.35 6.72 -9.60
N SER A 77 -0.27 6.22 -10.66
CA SER A 77 0.38 5.46 -11.71
C SER A 77 0.86 6.35 -12.86
N ASP A 78 1.99 6.01 -13.48
CA ASP A 78 2.37 6.59 -14.76
C ASP A 78 1.41 6.16 -15.89
N THR A 79 1.40 6.92 -16.98
CA THR A 79 0.52 6.67 -18.12
C THR A 79 1.06 5.63 -19.11
N THR A 80 2.32 5.19 -18.96
CA THR A 80 3.02 4.39 -19.99
C THR A 80 3.02 2.91 -19.63
N ASN A 81 3.32 2.59 -18.37
CA ASN A 81 3.49 1.25 -17.84
C ASN A 81 2.65 1.00 -16.57
N SER A 82 1.88 2.00 -16.13
CA SER A 82 1.10 1.97 -14.90
C SER A 82 1.95 1.76 -13.63
N LEU A 83 3.21 2.19 -13.65
CA LEU A 83 4.14 2.09 -12.51
C LEU A 83 3.90 3.22 -11.50
N PRO A 84 4.25 3.05 -10.21
CA PRO A 84 4.16 4.15 -9.26
C PRO A 84 4.98 5.35 -9.73
N ASN A 85 4.41 6.56 -9.66
CA ASN A 85 5.08 7.77 -10.11
C ASN A 85 4.83 8.98 -9.21
N THR A 86 3.74 9.73 -9.40
CA THR A 86 3.49 10.97 -8.65
C THR A 86 2.96 10.66 -7.26
N ARG A 87 3.52 11.27 -6.22
CA ARG A 87 2.97 11.11 -4.87
C ARG A 87 1.71 11.94 -4.71
N LEU A 88 0.61 11.30 -4.31
CA LEU A 88 -0.67 11.94 -4.05
C LEU A 88 -0.88 12.23 -2.55
N TYR A 89 -0.34 11.38 -1.69
CA TYR A 89 -0.43 11.55 -0.24
C TYR A 89 0.82 11.01 0.47
N ASP A 90 1.19 11.67 1.57
CA ASP A 90 2.19 11.23 2.53
C ASP A 90 1.69 11.58 3.93
N THR A 91 1.76 10.64 4.86
CA THR A 91 1.50 10.94 6.27
C THR A 91 2.68 11.72 6.85
N ALA A 92 2.46 12.41 7.97
CA ALA A 92 3.50 12.74 8.93
C ALA A 92 4.25 11.47 9.41
N GLU A 93 5.40 11.68 10.05
CA GLU A 93 6.18 10.62 10.68
C GLU A 93 5.40 9.92 11.78
N PHE A 94 5.12 8.63 11.59
CA PHE A 94 4.70 7.74 12.65
C PHE A 94 5.88 7.37 13.52
N ASP A 95 5.75 7.60 14.84
CA ASP A 95 6.72 7.13 15.83
C ASP A 95 6.57 5.62 16.11
N CYS A 96 7.56 4.85 15.65
CA CYS A 96 7.67 3.41 15.83
C CYS A 96 8.60 3.02 17.00
N SER A 97 8.86 3.94 17.94
CA SER A 97 9.58 3.67 19.19
C SER A 97 8.78 2.88 20.23
N THR A 98 7.47 2.72 19.99
CA THR A 98 6.55 1.93 20.81
C THR A 98 5.63 1.07 19.93
N PRO A 99 5.28 -0.16 20.33
CA PRO A 99 4.33 -0.98 19.59
C PRO A 99 2.92 -0.37 19.59
N GLY A 100 2.09 -0.78 18.64
CA GLY A 100 0.69 -0.40 18.52
C GLY A 100 0.37 0.29 17.20
N VAL A 101 -0.92 0.62 17.05
CA VAL A 101 -1.43 1.34 15.88
C VAL A 101 -0.93 2.78 15.90
N LYS A 102 -0.39 3.22 14.77
CA LYS A 102 0.03 4.59 14.50
C LYS A 102 -0.89 5.13 13.43
N GLU A 103 -1.59 6.22 13.72
CA GLU A 103 -2.67 6.73 12.89
C GLU A 103 -2.56 8.24 12.72
N GLU A 104 -2.89 8.70 11.52
CA GLU A 104 -3.03 10.10 11.18
C GLU A 104 -4.48 10.44 10.80
N THR A 105 -4.90 11.63 11.22
CA THR A 105 -6.11 12.30 10.74
C THR A 105 -5.82 13.09 9.46
N ILE A 106 -6.51 12.75 8.38
CA ILE A 106 -6.40 13.48 7.13
C ILE A 106 -7.21 14.77 7.22
N GLY A 107 -6.57 15.93 7.06
CA GLY A 107 -7.23 17.23 7.17
C GLY A 107 -8.27 17.48 6.07
N THR A 108 -7.94 17.12 4.82
CA THR A 108 -8.89 17.10 3.69
C THR A 108 -9.01 15.67 3.20
N PRO A 109 -10.19 15.02 3.31
CA PRO A 109 -10.34 13.60 2.98
C PRO A 109 -9.76 13.26 1.60
N PHE A 110 -8.94 12.21 1.56
CA PHE A 110 -8.39 11.72 0.30
C PHE A 110 -9.46 10.91 -0.42
N ALA A 111 -9.77 11.27 -1.67
CA ALA A 111 -10.76 10.59 -2.49
C ALA A 111 -10.10 9.56 -3.41
N PHE A 112 -10.56 8.33 -3.29
CA PHE A 112 -10.26 7.24 -4.21
C PHE A 112 -11.33 7.19 -5.30
N GLU A 113 -10.89 7.09 -6.55
CA GLU A 113 -11.74 6.94 -7.73
C GLU A 113 -11.85 5.47 -8.15
N ALA A 114 -13.06 5.02 -8.48
CA ALA A 114 -13.35 3.68 -8.92
C ALA A 114 -12.57 3.32 -10.20
N GLY A 115 -11.91 2.18 -10.19
CA GLY A 115 -11.14 1.67 -11.34
C GLY A 115 -9.77 2.35 -11.54
N HIS A 116 -9.42 3.36 -10.73
CA HIS A 116 -8.13 4.03 -10.82
C HIS A 116 -7.05 3.24 -10.05
N LEU A 117 -5.85 3.10 -10.65
CA LEU A 117 -4.75 2.34 -10.03
C LEU A 117 -3.90 3.26 -9.14
N TYR A 118 -3.95 2.99 -7.84
CA TYR A 118 -3.10 3.60 -6.85
C TYR A 118 -2.00 2.63 -6.38
N TRP A 119 -0.93 3.20 -5.84
CA TRP A 119 0.18 2.46 -5.24
C TRP A 119 0.30 2.87 -3.78
N ILE A 120 -0.03 1.95 -2.87
CA ILE A 120 -0.11 2.24 -1.44
C ILE A 120 1.02 1.52 -0.72
N GLY A 121 1.69 2.22 0.20
CA GLY A 121 2.92 1.71 0.77
C GLY A 121 3.41 2.39 2.04
N VAL A 122 4.59 1.94 2.48
CA VAL A 122 5.28 2.47 3.65
C VAL A 122 6.75 2.73 3.34
N HIS A 123 7.24 3.90 3.76
CA HIS A 123 8.67 4.24 3.82
C HIS A 123 9.14 4.08 5.27
N ASN A 124 10.24 3.37 5.50
CA ASN A 124 10.77 3.11 6.85
C ASN A 124 12.13 3.78 7.05
N SER A 125 12.35 4.36 8.24
CA SER A 125 13.65 4.93 8.65
C SER A 125 14.57 3.94 9.35
N SER A 126 14.05 2.78 9.76
CA SER A 126 14.78 1.77 10.53
C SER A 126 14.16 0.38 10.36
N THR A 127 14.42 -0.52 11.31
CA THR A 127 14.03 -1.94 11.30
C THR A 127 12.83 -2.28 12.18
N ALA A 128 12.03 -1.29 12.58
CA ALA A 128 10.77 -1.54 13.28
C ALA A 128 9.90 -2.51 12.48
N THR A 129 9.29 -3.48 13.15
CA THR A 129 8.45 -4.48 12.50
C THR A 129 7.03 -3.98 12.42
N LEU A 130 6.44 -4.05 11.23
CA LEU A 130 5.07 -3.66 10.95
C LEU A 130 4.21 -4.90 10.67
N ARG A 131 2.92 -4.78 10.95
CA ARG A 131 1.90 -5.70 10.45
C ARG A 131 1.97 -5.70 8.92
N GLY A 132 1.90 -6.89 8.33
CA GLY A 132 2.01 -7.08 6.89
C GLY A 132 0.85 -7.86 6.30
N ILE A 133 0.60 -7.62 5.02
CA ILE A 133 -0.23 -8.46 4.17
C ILE A 133 0.64 -9.62 3.70
N ALA A 134 0.21 -10.85 3.97
CA ALA A 134 0.94 -12.04 3.53
C ALA A 134 1.05 -12.05 1.99
N ILE A 135 2.14 -12.60 1.45
CA ILE A 135 2.39 -12.59 0.00
C ILE A 135 1.22 -13.19 -0.79
N ALA A 136 0.63 -14.28 -0.27
CA ALA A 136 -0.51 -14.94 -0.89
C ALA A 136 -1.79 -14.08 -0.92
N SER A 137 -1.86 -13.06 -0.07
CA SER A 137 -2.98 -12.11 0.05
C SER A 137 -2.75 -10.77 -0.64
N CYS A 138 -1.65 -10.64 -1.37
CA CYS A 138 -1.38 -9.47 -2.19
C CYS A 138 -1.86 -9.69 -3.63
N PRO A 139 -2.32 -8.65 -4.35
CA PRO A 139 -2.52 -8.74 -5.78
C PRO A 139 -1.21 -9.12 -6.49
N ALA A 140 -1.27 -10.08 -7.40
CA ALA A 140 -0.14 -10.45 -8.24
C ALA A 140 0.05 -9.38 -9.34
N ILE A 141 1.28 -8.88 -9.48
CA ILE A 141 1.68 -7.94 -10.56
C ILE A 141 2.20 -8.71 -11.77
N GLY A 142 2.92 -9.82 -11.54
CA GLY A 142 3.43 -10.66 -12.61
C GLY A 142 4.69 -11.43 -12.24
N VAL A 143 5.41 -11.86 -13.28
CA VAL A 143 6.64 -12.65 -13.23
C VAL A 143 7.68 -12.05 -14.18
N ILE A 144 8.99 -12.17 -13.86
CA ILE A 144 10.08 -11.57 -14.67
C ILE A 144 10.45 -12.45 -15.89
N GLY A 145 9.82 -13.61 -16.04
CA GLY A 145 10.00 -14.49 -17.19
C GLY A 145 9.22 -15.79 -17.03
N THR A 146 9.12 -16.54 -18.13
CA THR A 146 8.34 -17.79 -18.20
C THR A 146 8.84 -18.90 -17.28
N ALA A 147 10.11 -18.86 -16.86
CA ALA A 147 10.72 -19.82 -15.94
C ALA A 147 10.72 -19.35 -14.46
N SER A 148 10.16 -18.18 -14.16
CA SER A 148 10.17 -17.64 -12.79
C SER A 148 9.22 -18.43 -11.89
N GLY A 149 9.73 -18.94 -10.77
CA GLY A 149 8.92 -19.52 -9.70
C GLY A 149 8.32 -18.48 -8.74
N ALA A 150 8.77 -17.22 -8.80
CA ALA A 150 8.31 -16.15 -7.92
C ALA A 150 7.27 -15.25 -8.60
N VAL A 151 6.16 -14.98 -7.90
CA VAL A 151 5.13 -14.01 -8.30
C VAL A 151 5.34 -12.73 -7.52
N TYR A 152 5.51 -11.61 -8.22
CA TYR A 152 5.78 -10.32 -7.60
C TYR A 152 4.48 -9.62 -7.21
N THR A 153 4.49 -8.95 -6.07
CA THR A 153 3.29 -8.42 -5.39
C THR A 153 3.39 -6.94 -5.06
N GLY A 154 4.54 -6.32 -5.32
CA GLY A 154 4.78 -4.91 -5.10
C GLY A 154 6.01 -4.40 -5.84
N TYR A 155 6.26 -3.11 -5.67
CA TYR A 155 7.51 -2.46 -6.04
C TYR A 155 8.19 -1.93 -4.78
N ARG A 156 9.51 -1.89 -4.81
CA ARG A 156 10.32 -1.18 -3.84
C ARG A 156 11.18 -0.11 -4.52
N ARG A 157 11.56 0.88 -3.73
CA ARG A 157 12.66 1.78 -4.02
C ARG A 157 13.58 1.83 -2.81
N ASP A 158 14.88 1.73 -3.09
CA ASP A 158 15.91 1.95 -2.09
C ASP A 158 16.32 3.43 -2.11
N VAL A 159 15.96 4.17 -1.05
CA VAL A 159 16.16 5.61 -0.88
C VAL A 159 16.16 5.95 0.62
N ALA A 160 17.09 6.81 1.03
CA ALA A 160 17.18 7.24 2.43
C ALA A 160 15.85 7.85 2.91
N PHE A 161 15.49 7.55 4.15
CA PHE A 161 14.34 8.18 4.78
C PHE A 161 14.61 9.68 4.99
N GLY A 162 13.72 10.52 4.48
CA GLY A 162 13.80 11.97 4.56
C GLY A 162 12.53 12.57 5.13
N THR A 163 12.39 13.89 5.00
CA THR A 163 11.19 14.61 5.47
C THR A 163 9.92 14.16 4.75
N ASP A 164 10.02 13.74 3.49
CA ASP A 164 8.89 13.12 2.80
C ASP A 164 9.36 11.93 1.97
N SER A 165 8.44 11.03 1.61
CA SER A 165 8.71 9.99 0.61
C SER A 165 9.13 10.63 -0.74
N PRO A 166 9.82 9.92 -1.64
CA PRO A 166 10.26 10.53 -2.89
C PRO A 166 9.09 10.91 -3.81
N ASP A 167 9.13 12.09 -4.41
CA ASP A 167 8.22 12.48 -5.48
C ASP A 167 9.04 13.09 -6.64
N PRO A 168 9.13 12.43 -7.82
CA PRO A 168 8.44 11.18 -8.18
C PRO A 168 9.01 9.93 -7.48
N PHE A 169 8.25 8.83 -7.54
CA PHE A 169 8.63 7.51 -7.05
C PHE A 169 9.93 7.01 -7.67
N GLY A 170 10.34 7.44 -8.86
CA GLY A 170 11.60 7.06 -9.49
C GLY A 170 11.60 5.62 -10.00
N THR A 171 12.78 5.03 -10.26
CA THR A 171 12.90 3.70 -10.86
C THR A 171 12.47 2.59 -9.88
N PRO A 172 11.37 1.87 -10.14
CA PRO A 172 10.89 0.84 -9.24
C PRO A 172 11.64 -0.48 -9.44
N THR A 173 11.84 -1.24 -8.37
CA THR A 173 12.35 -2.62 -8.39
C THR A 173 11.25 -3.58 -7.97
N LEU A 174 10.99 -4.62 -8.75
CA LEU A 174 9.99 -5.63 -8.41
C LEU A 174 10.29 -6.31 -7.06
N LEU A 175 9.24 -6.53 -6.28
CA LEU A 175 9.31 -7.12 -4.94
C LEU A 175 8.44 -8.37 -4.82
N ASN A 176 9.05 -9.47 -4.40
CA ASN A 176 8.39 -10.68 -3.93
C ASN A 176 8.64 -10.78 -2.42
N ALA A 177 7.76 -10.15 -1.62
CA ALA A 177 7.86 -10.13 -0.17
C ALA A 177 6.51 -9.77 0.46
N VAL A 178 6.40 -10.01 1.77
CA VAL A 178 5.30 -9.46 2.59
C VAL A 178 5.29 -7.94 2.42
N ILE A 179 4.12 -7.35 2.29
CA ILE A 179 3.97 -5.89 2.13
C ILE A 179 3.48 -5.30 3.46
N PRO A 180 4.04 -4.19 3.96
CA PRO A 180 3.48 -3.49 5.11
C PRO A 180 2.00 -3.16 4.91
N GLN A 181 1.17 -3.48 5.91
CA GLN A 181 -0.25 -3.20 5.86
C GLN A 181 -0.48 -1.72 6.15
N VAL A 182 -1.00 -1.01 5.16
CA VAL A 182 -1.60 0.31 5.35
C VAL A 182 -3.10 0.13 5.49
N LYS A 183 -3.67 0.66 6.58
CA LYS A 183 -5.11 0.69 6.81
C LYS A 183 -5.62 2.10 6.54
N PHE A 184 -6.79 2.20 5.94
CA PHE A 184 -7.46 3.47 5.72
C PHE A 184 -8.91 3.39 6.20
N ARG A 185 -9.35 4.42 6.93
CA ARG A 185 -10.73 4.51 7.43
C ARG A 185 -11.57 5.28 6.42
N VAL A 186 -12.70 4.70 6.03
CA VAL A 186 -13.67 5.36 5.16
C VAL A 186 -14.35 6.47 5.95
N ALA A 187 -14.42 7.67 5.35
CA ALA A 187 -15.08 8.84 5.93
C ALA A 187 -16.61 8.70 5.93
#